data_AF-A0A9D6UHI3-F1
#
_entry.id   AF-A0A9D6UHI3-F1
#
_cell.length_a   1.000
_cell.length_b   1.000
_cell.length_c   1.000
_cell.angle_alpha   90.00
_cell.angle_beta   90.00
_cell.angle_gamma   90.00
#
_symmetry.space_group_name_H-M   'P 1'
#
loop_
_entity.id
_entity.type
_entity.pdbx_description
1 polymer ?
#
loop_
_entity_poly.entity_id
_entity_poly.type
_entity_poly.pdbx_seq_one_letter_code
_entity_poly.pdbx_strand_id
1 'polypeptide(L)'
;MKKFLVVCVVLMFVSVAVAAEKNFIEMHKNAGKMSNKECLACHANINKDVPLNKKFKTFHRTHLESKLGTPKNCSDCHNSIDLREGSASALRKQVDPQLCAGCHSGGVKGAKVLFAQ
;
A
#
# COMPACT_ATOMS: atom_id res chain seq x y z
N MET A 1 -49.01 -41.45 -20.85
CA MET A 1 -48.04 -41.25 -19.75
C MET A 1 -46.62 -41.51 -20.24
N LYS A 2 -46.01 -40.61 -21.02
CA LYS A 2 -44.60 -40.80 -21.48
C LYS A 2 -43.94 -39.52 -22.05
N LYS A 3 -44.53 -38.35 -21.83
CA LYS A 3 -44.02 -37.06 -22.34
C LYS A 3 -43.56 -36.09 -21.24
N PHE A 4 -43.65 -36.48 -19.97
CA PHE A 4 -43.34 -35.61 -18.83
C PHE A 4 -41.93 -35.81 -18.25
N LEU A 5 -41.10 -36.68 -18.82
CA LEU A 5 -39.86 -37.12 -18.18
C LEU A 5 -38.57 -36.67 -18.87
N VAL A 6 -38.62 -35.74 -19.83
CA VAL A 6 -37.44 -35.39 -20.66
C VAL A 6 -37.05 -33.91 -20.60
N VAL A 7 -37.65 -33.11 -19.70
CA VAL A 7 -37.34 -31.67 -19.61
C VAL A 7 -37.06 -31.23 -18.17
N CYS A 8 -36.39 -32.06 -17.38
CA CYS A 8 -35.81 -31.64 -16.09
C CYS A 8 -34.28 -31.80 -16.04
N VAL A 9 -33.66 -32.24 -17.14
CA VAL A 9 -32.18 -32.37 -17.25
C VAL A 9 -31.62 -31.26 -18.13
N VAL A 10 -32.16 -30.04 -18.02
CA VAL A 10 -31.47 -28.85 -18.51
C VAL A 10 -30.57 -28.39 -17.37
N LEU A 11 -29.43 -29.07 -17.29
CA LEU A 11 -28.12 -28.45 -17.07
C LEU A 11 -28.13 -27.30 -16.06
N MET A 12 -28.16 -27.66 -14.77
CA MET A 12 -27.59 -26.84 -13.71
C MET A 12 -26.07 -26.72 -13.93
N PHE A 13 -25.66 -25.94 -14.92
CA PHE A 13 -24.31 -25.36 -14.93
C PHE A 13 -24.31 -24.25 -13.88
N VAL A 14 -24.10 -24.64 -12.62
CA VAL A 14 -23.68 -23.72 -11.58
C VAL A 14 -22.29 -23.25 -11.96
N SER A 15 -22.22 -22.12 -12.67
CA SER A 15 -20.98 -21.42 -12.94
C SER A 15 -20.39 -20.99 -11.60
N VAL A 16 -19.51 -21.81 -11.03
CA VAL A 16 -18.67 -21.39 -9.91
C VAL A 16 -17.68 -20.40 -10.51
N ALA A 17 -18.02 -19.11 -10.48
CA ALA A 17 -17.08 -18.05 -10.79
C ALA A 17 -16.00 -18.10 -9.70
N VAL A 18 -14.90 -18.80 -10.00
CA VAL A 18 -13.72 -18.80 -9.15
C VAL A 18 -13.19 -17.37 -9.20
N ALA A 19 -13.40 -16.61 -8.13
CA ALA A 19 -12.77 -15.31 -7.99
C ALA A 19 -11.25 -15.52 -8.09
N ALA A 20 -10.64 -14.98 -9.13
CA ALA A 20 -9.20 -15.09 -9.32
C ALA A 20 -8.49 -14.58 -8.05
N GLU A 21 -7.65 -15.44 -7.47
CA GLU A 21 -6.84 -15.09 -6.32
C GLU A 21 -5.89 -13.94 -6.70
N LYS A 22 -5.89 -12.87 -5.88
CA LYS A 22 -5.05 -11.70 -6.14
C LYS A 22 -3.62 -11.99 -5.69
N ASN A 23 -2.67 -11.92 -6.61
CA ASN A 23 -1.25 -11.98 -6.28
C ASN A 23 -0.75 -10.62 -5.77
N PHE A 24 -0.73 -10.43 -4.46
CA PHE A 24 -0.32 -9.15 -3.85
C PHE A 24 1.14 -8.78 -4.14
N ILE A 25 2.03 -9.76 -4.35
CA ILE A 25 3.42 -9.49 -4.70
C ILE A 25 3.48 -8.83 -6.08
N GLU A 26 2.76 -9.39 -7.06
CA GLU A 26 2.73 -8.82 -8.41
C GLU A 26 2.08 -7.43 -8.42
N MET A 27 1.01 -7.23 -7.63
CA MET A 27 0.36 -5.92 -7.50
C MET A 27 1.28 -4.82 -6.94
N HIS A 28 2.28 -5.18 -6.13
CA HIS A 28 3.21 -4.22 -5.52
C HIS A 28 4.57 -4.15 -6.22
N LYS A 29 4.81 -4.97 -7.25
CA LYS A 29 6.08 -5.06 -7.97
C LYS A 29 6.59 -3.71 -8.50
N ASN A 30 5.66 -2.82 -8.87
CA ASN A 30 5.97 -1.50 -9.42
C ASN A 30 5.52 -0.35 -8.50
N ALA A 31 5.47 -0.57 -7.18
CA ALA A 31 4.98 0.43 -6.21
C ALA A 31 5.66 1.80 -6.37
N GLY A 32 6.98 1.85 -6.65
CA GLY A 32 7.72 3.09 -6.90
C GLY A 32 7.31 3.87 -8.16
N LYS A 33 6.44 3.32 -9.01
CA LYS A 33 5.92 3.99 -10.22
C LYS A 33 4.40 4.27 -10.15
N MET A 34 3.73 3.84 -9.08
CA MET A 34 2.29 4.04 -8.92
C MET A 34 1.98 5.46 -8.47
N SER A 35 0.83 5.95 -8.89
CA SER A 35 0.23 7.20 -8.42
C SER A 35 -0.43 7.03 -7.04
N ASN A 36 -0.62 8.15 -6.34
CA ASN A 36 -1.37 8.15 -5.08
C ASN A 36 -2.78 7.57 -5.24
N LYS A 37 -3.44 7.83 -6.37
CA LYS A 37 -4.79 7.32 -6.63
C LYS A 37 -4.81 5.79 -6.66
N GLU A 38 -3.82 5.17 -7.30
CA GLU A 38 -3.72 3.71 -7.39
C GLU A 38 -3.43 3.10 -6.02
N CYS A 39 -2.54 3.68 -5.22
CA CYS A 39 -2.27 3.21 -3.87
C CYS A 39 -3.52 3.34 -2.96
N LEU A 40 -4.20 4.49 -3.02
CA LEU A 40 -5.35 4.79 -2.17
C LEU A 40 -6.61 3.98 -2.54
N ALA A 41 -6.64 3.32 -3.70
CA ALA A 41 -7.73 2.42 -4.07
C ALA A 41 -7.86 1.23 -3.10
N CYS A 42 -6.76 0.83 -2.46
CA CYS A 42 -6.76 -0.21 -1.42
C CYS A 42 -6.33 0.34 -0.04
N HIS A 43 -5.45 1.34 0.01
CA HIS A 43 -4.90 1.92 1.24
C HIS A 43 -5.61 3.22 1.68
N ALA A 44 -6.94 3.29 1.51
CA ALA A 44 -7.73 4.52 1.68
C ALA A 44 -7.65 5.16 3.09
N ASN A 45 -7.28 4.39 4.11
CA ASN A 45 -7.30 4.84 5.50
C ASN A 45 -5.92 5.24 6.05
N ILE A 46 -4.88 5.26 5.23
CA ILE A 46 -3.50 5.53 5.70
C ILE A 46 -3.36 6.89 6.43
N ASN A 47 -4.16 7.89 6.04
CA ASN A 47 -4.18 9.21 6.68
C ASN A 47 -5.00 9.24 7.99
N LYS A 48 -5.73 8.17 8.27
CA LYS A 48 -6.56 8.01 9.47
C LYS A 48 -5.89 7.08 10.50
N ASP A 49 -4.69 6.58 10.21
CA ASP A 49 -3.96 5.72 11.11
C ASP A 49 -3.76 6.38 12.47
N VAL A 50 -4.08 5.63 13.52
CA VAL A 50 -3.95 6.06 14.91
C VAL A 50 -2.63 5.51 15.47
N PRO A 51 -1.73 6.37 15.96
CA PRO A 51 -0.48 5.92 16.56
C PRO A 51 -0.74 5.32 17.94
N LEU A 52 0.12 4.36 18.33
CA LEU A 52 0.08 3.75 19.67
C LEU A 52 0.21 4.80 20.78
N ASN A 53 1.05 5.81 20.57
CA ASN A 53 1.17 6.96 21.46
C ASN A 53 0.49 8.18 20.81
N LYS A 54 -0.63 8.61 21.41
CA LYS A 54 -1.45 9.74 20.93
C LYS A 54 -0.74 11.10 20.98
N LYS A 55 0.40 11.22 21.66
CA LYS A 55 1.22 12.44 21.67
C LYS A 55 1.88 12.71 20.31
N PHE A 56 2.06 11.69 19.48
CA PHE A 56 2.75 11.79 18.21
C PHE A 56 1.79 11.58 17.04
N LYS A 57 2.10 12.14 15.87
CA LYS A 57 1.45 11.79 14.61
C LYS A 57 2.18 10.59 13.97
N THR A 58 1.50 9.86 13.09
CA THR A 58 2.15 8.86 12.23
C THR A 58 3.02 9.55 11.18
N PHE A 59 4.01 8.84 10.62
CA PHE A 59 4.88 9.42 9.58
C PHE A 59 4.09 9.93 8.37
N HIS A 60 3.06 9.19 7.93
CA HIS A 60 2.15 9.62 6.86
C HIS A 60 1.50 10.96 7.18
N ARG A 61 0.87 11.08 8.37
CA ARG A 61 0.23 12.32 8.78
C ARG A 61 1.22 13.48 8.90
N THR A 62 2.39 13.24 9.49
CA THR A 62 3.44 14.27 9.60
C THR A 62 3.86 14.79 8.24
N HIS A 63 4.15 13.92 7.27
CA HIS A 63 4.63 14.35 5.96
C HIS A 63 3.51 14.90 5.08
N LEU A 64 2.37 14.23 4.99
CA LEU A 64 1.28 14.65 4.09
C LEU A 64 0.62 15.95 4.57
N GLU A 65 0.43 16.15 5.88
CA GLU A 65 -0.14 17.39 6.44
C GLU A 65 0.89 18.54 6.55
N SER A 66 2.19 18.29 6.34
CA SER A 66 3.23 19.31 6.49
C SER A 66 3.09 20.45 5.47
N LYS A 67 3.30 21.68 5.93
CA LYS A 67 3.40 22.88 5.07
C LYS A 67 4.77 23.03 4.40
N LEU A 68 5.75 22.24 4.81
CA LEU A 68 7.08 22.21 4.20
C LEU A 68 7.03 21.42 2.88
N GLY A 69 8.00 21.68 2.00
CA GLY A 69 8.22 20.95 0.74
C GLY A 69 8.71 19.52 0.97
N THR A 70 7.90 18.74 1.67
CA THR A 70 8.10 17.31 1.93
C THR A 70 7.56 16.50 0.76
N PRO A 71 8.11 15.30 0.49
CA PRO A 71 7.53 14.38 -0.48
C PRO A 71 6.05 14.09 -0.15
N LYS A 72 5.21 14.07 -1.18
CA LYS A 72 3.75 13.92 -1.04
C LYS A 72 3.21 12.72 -1.81
N ASN A 73 4.03 12.09 -2.65
CA ASN A 73 3.61 10.89 -3.35
C ASN A 73 3.97 9.66 -2.54
N CYS A 74 3.09 8.65 -2.55
CA CYS A 74 3.34 7.37 -1.90
C CYS A 74 4.65 6.75 -2.40
N SER A 75 4.88 6.83 -3.72
CA SER A 75 6.07 6.31 -4.39
C SER A 75 7.36 7.04 -4.02
N ASP A 76 7.32 8.29 -3.55
CA ASP A 76 8.52 9.00 -3.12
C ASP A 76 9.21 8.32 -1.92
N CYS A 77 8.42 7.65 -1.08
CA CYS A 77 8.89 6.88 0.08
C CYS A 77 8.89 5.37 -0.20
N HIS A 78 7.86 4.87 -0.89
CA HIS A 78 7.66 3.46 -1.18
C HIS A 78 8.20 3.08 -2.57
N ASN A 79 9.51 3.29 -2.77
CA ASN A 79 10.19 2.98 -4.04
C ASN A 79 10.12 1.49 -4.41
N SER A 80 10.01 0.61 -3.41
CA SER A 80 9.77 -0.83 -3.56
C SER A 80 9.09 -1.38 -2.31
N ILE A 81 8.35 -2.48 -2.46
CA ILE A 81 7.68 -3.18 -1.35
C ILE A 81 7.99 -4.66 -1.47
N ASP A 82 8.60 -5.23 -0.43
CA ASP A 82 8.74 -6.69 -0.32
C ASP A 82 7.67 -7.24 0.65
N LEU A 83 6.90 -8.19 0.13
CA LEU A 83 5.85 -8.90 0.88
C LEU A 83 6.21 -10.36 1.17
N ARG A 84 7.38 -10.84 0.72
CA ARG A 84 7.79 -12.26 0.79
C ARG A 84 8.40 -12.63 2.15
N GLU A 85 9.00 -11.67 2.85
CA GLU A 85 9.58 -11.87 4.17
C GLU A 85 8.50 -11.80 5.25
N GLY A 86 8.22 -12.91 5.94
CA GLY A 86 7.27 -13.03 7.05
C GLY A 86 7.61 -12.21 8.31
N SER A 87 8.40 -11.15 8.16
CA SER A 87 8.88 -10.29 9.23
C SER A 87 7.93 -9.13 9.50
N ALA A 88 6.60 -9.35 9.43
CA ALA A 88 5.58 -8.31 9.66
C ALA A 88 5.77 -7.55 11.00
N SER A 89 6.50 -8.15 11.96
CA SER A 89 6.95 -7.53 13.21
C SER A 89 8.19 -6.61 13.08
N ALA A 90 9.12 -6.88 12.15
CA ALA A 90 10.26 -6.00 11.81
C ALA A 90 9.93 -4.99 10.69
N LEU A 91 8.93 -5.30 9.84
CA LEU A 91 8.45 -4.60 8.63
C LEU A 91 7.64 -3.31 8.85
N ARG A 92 7.64 -2.70 10.03
CA ARG A 92 6.82 -1.48 10.23
C ARG A 92 7.22 -0.29 9.35
N LYS A 93 8.30 -0.41 8.57
CA LYS A 93 8.67 0.55 7.55
C LYS A 93 9.10 -0.19 6.29
N GLN A 94 8.15 -0.45 5.39
CA GLN A 94 8.41 -0.86 3.99
C GLN A 94 9.01 0.32 3.17
N VAL A 95 9.92 1.05 3.80
CA VAL A 95 10.55 2.29 3.36
C VAL A 95 11.98 2.24 3.85
N ASP A 96 12.94 2.44 2.95
CA ASP A 96 14.35 2.52 3.29
C ASP A 96 14.62 3.72 4.22
N PRO A 97 15.16 3.51 5.44
CA PRO A 97 15.51 4.61 6.35
C PRO A 97 16.48 5.65 5.77
N GLN A 98 17.29 5.30 4.75
CA GLN A 98 18.18 6.26 4.09
C GLN A 98 17.42 7.37 3.36
N LEU A 99 16.19 7.10 2.90
CA LEU A 99 15.30 8.13 2.33
C LEU A 99 14.97 9.21 3.38
N CYS A 100 14.75 8.79 4.63
CA CYS A 100 14.53 9.72 5.74
C CYS A 100 15.81 10.53 6.03
N ALA A 101 16.97 9.86 6.01
CA ALA A 101 18.26 10.48 6.30
C ALA A 101 18.64 11.59 5.31
N GLY A 102 18.26 11.44 4.03
CA GLY A 102 18.49 12.44 2.99
C GLY A 102 17.98 13.82 3.35
N CYS A 103 16.79 13.91 3.96
CA CYS A 103 16.19 15.18 4.38
C CYS A 103 16.46 15.49 5.86
N HIS A 104 16.39 14.52 6.76
CA HIS A 104 16.40 14.77 8.22
C HIS A 104 17.79 14.76 8.86
N SER A 105 18.82 14.28 8.16
CA SER A 105 20.18 14.23 8.70
C SER A 105 21.24 14.85 7.80
N GLY A 106 20.87 15.28 6.58
CA GLY A 106 21.85 15.69 5.57
C GLY A 106 22.74 14.53 5.10
N GLY A 107 22.31 13.28 5.33
CA GLY A 107 23.09 12.07 5.04
C GLY A 107 23.35 11.81 3.55
N VAL A 108 22.78 12.64 2.67
CA VAL A 108 23.10 12.68 1.24
C VAL A 108 23.85 13.97 0.95
N LYS A 109 25.08 13.86 0.42
CA LYS A 109 25.92 15.00 0.06
C LYS A 109 25.17 15.93 -0.91
N GLY A 110 24.89 17.17 -0.47
CA GLY A 110 24.17 18.19 -1.24
C GLY A 110 22.65 18.24 -1.02
N ALA A 111 22.08 17.39 -0.16
CA ALA A 111 20.66 17.46 0.16
C ALA A 111 20.36 18.62 1.13
N LYS A 112 19.29 19.37 0.85
CA LYS A 112 18.78 20.40 1.75
C LYS A 112 18.17 19.71 2.97
N VAL A 113 18.74 19.96 4.15
CA VAL A 113 18.16 19.47 5.41
C VAL A 113 16.79 20.12 5.61
N LEU A 114 15.75 19.29 5.68
CA LEU A 114 14.41 19.70 6.04
C LEU A 114 14.12 19.15 7.44
N PHE A 115 14.05 20.04 8.41
CA PHE A 115 13.69 19.66 9.76
C PHE A 115 12.19 19.32 9.82
N ALA A 116 11.86 18.15 10.38
CA ALA A 116 10.51 17.91 10.85
C ALA A 116 10.30 18.79 12.10
N GLN A 117 9.36 19.72 12.02
CA GLN A 117 8.90 20.51 13.17
C GLN A 117 7.95 19.69 14.03
#